data_AF-A0A1G9VLM5-F1
#
_entry.id   AF-A0A1G9VLM5-F1
#
_cell.length_a   1.000
_cell.length_b   1.000
_cell.length_c   1.000
_cell.angle_alpha   90.00
_cell.angle_beta   90.00
_cell.angle_gamma   90.00
#
_symmetry.space_group_name_H-M   'P 1'
#
loop_
_entity.id
_entity.type
_entity.pdbx_description
1 polymer ?
#
loop_
_entity_poly.entity_id
_entity_poly.type
_entity_poly.pdbx_seq_one_letter_code
_entity_poly.pdbx_strand_id
1 'polypeptide(L)'
;MLRFLPALGLALALSASPAGAACDVTGAQIEEAIAAKGELRADANAQLVRDLRTLRDAAIVLETYKFPGECEVLLGIAKSLLANPAKTIEQGGDTDEDKAESLSEAREPKSAGTPKEK
;
A
#
# COMPACT_ATOMS: atom_id res chain seq x y z
N MET A 1 -41.44 45.01 36.77
CA MET A 1 -40.81 44.82 35.45
C MET A 1 -39.32 44.60 35.66
N LEU A 2 -38.82 43.36 35.53
CA LEU A 2 -37.39 43.11 35.32
C LEU A 2 -37.26 41.79 34.57
N ARG A 3 -36.96 41.89 33.27
CA ARG A 3 -36.86 40.75 32.36
C ARG A 3 -35.48 40.11 32.49
N PHE A 4 -35.49 38.78 32.52
CA PHE A 4 -34.37 37.87 32.65
C PHE A 4 -33.24 38.14 31.65
N LEU A 5 -31.98 38.14 32.12
CA LEU A 5 -30.77 38.06 31.30
C LEU A 5 -30.68 36.67 30.64
N PRO A 6 -30.29 36.55 29.36
CA PRO A 6 -30.06 35.26 28.74
C PRO A 6 -28.69 34.74 29.20
N ALA A 7 -28.67 33.61 29.91
CA ALA A 7 -27.46 32.85 30.14
C ALA A 7 -26.99 32.27 28.80
N LEU A 8 -25.90 32.83 28.28
CA LEU A 8 -25.23 32.36 27.07
C LEU A 8 -24.56 31.02 27.39
N GLY A 9 -25.27 29.92 27.09
CA GLY A 9 -24.75 28.57 27.23
C GLY A 9 -23.56 28.36 26.30
N LEU A 10 -22.38 28.19 26.87
CA LEU A 10 -21.15 27.84 26.16
C LEU A 10 -21.30 26.41 25.62
N ALA A 11 -21.69 26.28 24.36
CA ALA A 11 -21.71 24.99 23.67
C ALA A 11 -20.26 24.55 23.40
N LEU A 12 -19.72 23.68 24.25
CA LEU A 12 -18.51 22.92 23.92
C LEU A 12 -18.85 21.99 22.75
N ALA A 13 -18.54 22.42 21.53
CA ALA A 13 -18.45 21.53 20.39
C ALA A 13 -17.27 20.60 20.63
N LEU A 14 -17.53 19.46 21.29
CA LEU A 14 -16.59 18.36 21.37
C LEU A 14 -16.47 17.83 19.94
N SER A 15 -15.49 18.35 19.18
CA SER A 15 -15.08 17.74 17.92
C SER A 15 -14.50 16.39 18.28
N ALA A 16 -15.36 15.37 18.35
CA ALA A 16 -14.93 14.00 18.23
C ALA A 16 -14.30 13.90 16.84
N SER A 17 -12.98 14.13 16.77
CA SER A 17 -12.20 13.57 15.67
C SER A 17 -12.64 12.11 15.61
N PRO A 18 -13.13 11.61 14.47
CA PRO A 18 -13.35 10.19 14.35
C PRO A 18 -12.01 9.57 14.73
N ALA A 19 -11.98 8.86 15.85
CA ALA A 19 -10.90 7.94 16.09
C ALA A 19 -11.00 7.02 14.88
N GLY A 20 -10.13 7.25 13.88
CA GLY A 20 -10.13 6.49 12.64
C GLY A 20 -10.25 5.04 13.06
N ALA A 21 -11.28 4.36 12.56
CA ALA A 21 -11.45 2.95 12.87
C ALA A 21 -10.10 2.28 12.60
N ALA A 22 -9.67 1.40 13.50
CA ALA A 22 -8.43 0.66 13.26
C ALA A 22 -8.53 0.05 11.86
N CYS A 23 -7.51 0.30 11.04
CA CYS A 23 -7.48 -0.16 9.66
C CYS A 23 -7.53 -1.68 9.65
N ASP A 24 -8.65 -2.27 9.24
CA ASP A 24 -8.86 -3.72 9.32
C ASP A 24 -8.14 -4.45 8.17
N VAL A 25 -6.81 -4.56 8.29
CA VAL A 25 -5.96 -5.25 7.31
C VAL A 25 -6.32 -6.74 7.23
N THR A 26 -6.69 -7.36 8.35
CA THR A 26 -7.08 -8.78 8.38
C THR A 26 -8.42 -8.99 7.69
N GLY A 27 -9.44 -8.20 8.01
CA GLY A 27 -10.76 -8.28 7.38
C GLY A 27 -10.78 -7.83 5.92
N ALA A 28 -9.71 -7.17 5.44
CA ALA A 28 -9.53 -6.90 4.02
C ALA A 28 -9.33 -8.15 3.17
N GLN A 29 -8.95 -9.30 3.77
CA GLN A 29 -8.90 -10.62 3.13
C GLN A 29 -8.14 -10.63 1.79
N ILE A 30 -7.01 -9.92 1.74
CA ILE A 30 -6.22 -9.73 0.52
C ILE A 30 -5.66 -11.06 0.01
N GLU A 31 -5.16 -11.94 0.89
CA GLU A 31 -4.64 -13.25 0.45
C GLU A 31 -5.71 -14.17 -0.09
N GLU A 32 -6.86 -14.20 0.56
CA GLU A 32 -8.01 -14.98 0.13
C GLU A 32 -8.51 -14.47 -1.22
N ALA A 33 -8.54 -13.15 -1.42
CA ALA A 33 -8.90 -12.55 -2.70
C ALA A 33 -7.89 -12.90 -3.81
N ILE A 34 -6.57 -12.82 -3.54
CA ILE A 34 -5.52 -13.27 -4.47
C ILE A 34 -5.73 -14.74 -4.83
N ALA A 35 -5.91 -15.59 -3.81
CA ALA A 35 -6.14 -17.01 -3.98
C ALA A 35 -7.49 -17.32 -4.65
N ALA A 36 -8.46 -16.42 -4.69
CA ALA A 36 -9.73 -16.66 -5.37
C ALA A 36 -9.66 -16.40 -6.88
N LYS A 37 -8.69 -15.61 -7.38
CA LYS A 37 -8.60 -15.23 -8.80
C LYS A 37 -7.77 -16.23 -9.60
N GLY A 38 -8.32 -16.73 -10.71
CA GLY A 38 -7.63 -17.70 -11.56
C GLY A 38 -6.47 -17.06 -12.32
N GLU A 39 -6.67 -15.82 -12.77
CA GLU A 39 -5.72 -15.03 -13.53
C GLU A 39 -4.42 -14.80 -12.75
N LEU A 40 -4.54 -14.55 -11.44
CA LEU A 40 -3.39 -14.30 -10.55
C LEU A 40 -2.57 -15.56 -10.23
N ARG A 41 -3.06 -16.76 -10.58
CA ARG A 41 -2.30 -18.01 -10.36
C ARG A 41 -1.28 -18.30 -11.46
N ALA A 42 -1.40 -17.65 -12.62
CA ALA A 42 -0.47 -17.86 -13.71
C ALA A 42 0.92 -17.30 -13.35
N ASP A 43 1.99 -18.03 -13.65
CA ASP A 43 3.36 -17.62 -13.35
C ASP A 43 3.72 -16.27 -13.98
N ALA A 44 3.15 -15.96 -15.15
CA ALA A 44 3.29 -14.67 -15.82
C ALA A 44 2.82 -13.47 -14.98
N ASN A 45 1.96 -13.71 -13.98
CA ASN A 45 1.39 -12.69 -13.10
C ASN A 45 1.99 -12.73 -11.68
N ALA A 46 3.06 -13.50 -11.47
CA ALA A 46 3.70 -13.64 -10.16
C ALA A 46 4.20 -12.30 -9.59
N GLN A 47 4.63 -11.37 -10.45
CA GLN A 47 5.04 -10.03 -10.02
C GLN A 47 3.85 -9.24 -9.45
N LEU A 48 2.72 -9.21 -10.16
CA LEU A 48 1.51 -8.54 -9.65
C LEU A 48 1.06 -9.11 -8.31
N VAL A 49 1.15 -10.43 -8.12
CA VAL A 49 0.85 -11.06 -6.83
C VAL A 49 1.81 -10.58 -5.72
N ARG A 50 3.10 -10.43 -6.02
CA ARG A 50 4.08 -9.87 -5.07
C ARG A 50 3.78 -8.42 -4.74
N ASP A 51 3.38 -7.61 -5.72
CA ASP A 51 3.07 -6.20 -5.51
C ASP A 51 1.83 -6.04 -4.64
N LEU A 52 0.77 -6.83 -4.89
CA LEU A 52 -0.44 -6.83 -4.07
C LEU A 52 -0.16 -7.23 -2.61
N ARG A 53 0.72 -8.23 -2.40
CA ARG A 53 1.22 -8.61 -1.07
C ARG A 53 2.04 -7.50 -0.42
N THR A 54 2.85 -6.81 -1.20
CA THR A 54 3.65 -5.67 -0.73
C THR A 54 2.76 -4.51 -0.28
N LEU A 55 1.68 -4.22 -1.00
CA LEU A 55 0.68 -3.21 -0.59
C LEU A 55 -0.03 -3.61 0.72
N ARG A 56 -0.38 -4.89 0.87
CA ARG A 56 -0.93 -5.42 2.14
C ARG A 56 0.07 -5.25 3.29
N ASP A 57 1.33 -5.63 3.09
CA ASP A 57 2.35 -5.54 4.14
C ASP A 57 2.64 -4.08 4.52
N ALA A 58 2.64 -3.17 3.56
CA ALA A 58 2.72 -1.74 3.82
C ALA A 58 1.50 -1.23 4.63
N ALA A 59 0.29 -1.76 4.39
CA ALA A 59 -0.87 -1.43 5.21
C ALA A 59 -0.71 -1.90 6.67
N ILE A 60 -0.14 -3.10 6.90
CA ILE A 60 0.21 -3.57 8.25
C ILE A 60 1.17 -2.60 8.94
N VAL A 61 2.18 -2.10 8.22
CA VAL A 61 3.11 -1.11 8.75
C VAL A 61 2.37 0.19 9.11
N LEU A 62 1.54 0.72 8.22
CA LEU A 62 0.77 1.94 8.49
C LEU A 62 -0.16 1.80 9.69
N GLU A 63 -0.86 0.67 9.82
CA GLU A 63 -1.69 0.35 10.98
C GLU A 63 -0.85 0.29 12.27
N THR A 64 0.28 -0.42 12.23
CA THR A 64 1.21 -0.59 13.36
C THR A 64 1.71 0.76 13.89
N TYR A 65 2.06 1.67 12.98
CA TYR A 65 2.61 2.98 13.31
C TYR A 65 1.55 4.09 13.45
N LYS A 66 0.26 3.72 13.56
CA LYS A 66 -0.85 4.64 13.84
C LYS A 66 -1.12 5.69 12.75
N PHE A 67 -1.03 5.26 11.50
CA PHE A 67 -1.47 5.97 10.29
C PHE A 67 -2.75 5.35 9.71
N PRO A 68 -3.91 5.42 10.42
CA PRO A 68 -5.11 4.69 10.02
C PRO A 68 -5.70 5.21 8.70
N GLY A 69 -5.64 6.51 8.42
CA GLY A 69 -6.19 7.07 7.18
C GLY A 69 -5.41 6.64 5.94
N GLU A 70 -4.09 6.67 6.02
CA GLU A 70 -3.20 6.20 4.96
C GLU A 70 -3.34 4.69 4.74
N CYS A 71 -3.49 3.93 5.82
CA CYS A 71 -3.75 2.50 5.76
C CYS A 71 -5.07 2.18 5.04
N GLU A 72 -6.16 2.88 5.36
CA GLU A 72 -7.46 2.72 4.71
C GLU A 72 -7.39 3.04 3.21
N VAL A 73 -6.70 4.13 2.84
CA VAL A 73 -6.46 4.49 1.43
C VAL A 73 -5.71 3.37 0.72
N LEU A 74 -4.62 2.87 1.31
CA LEU A 74 -3.79 1.84 0.70
C LEU A 74 -4.54 0.51 0.54
N LEU A 75 -5.31 0.08 1.55
CA LEU A 75 -6.17 -1.10 1.44
C LEU A 75 -7.27 -0.91 0.40
N GLY A 76 -7.86 0.28 0.31
CA GLY A 76 -8.83 0.61 -0.72
C GLY A 76 -8.25 0.42 -2.12
N ILE A 77 -7.03 0.93 -2.35
CA ILE A 77 -6.30 0.77 -3.61
C ILE A 77 -6.05 -0.72 -3.89
N ALA A 78 -5.51 -1.48 -2.93
CA ALA A 78 -5.24 -2.90 -3.10
C ALA A 78 -6.51 -3.70 -3.45
N LYS A 79 -7.64 -3.40 -2.80
CA LYS A 79 -8.95 -3.99 -3.11
C LYS A 79 -9.43 -3.63 -4.50
N SER A 80 -9.27 -2.37 -4.93
CA SER A 80 -9.65 -1.93 -6.27
C SER A 80 -8.84 -2.62 -7.37
N LEU A 81 -7.54 -2.84 -7.16
CA LEU A 81 -6.70 -3.61 -8.08
C LEU A 81 -7.14 -5.08 -8.15
N LEU A 82 -7.41 -5.70 -6.99
CA LEU A 82 -7.92 -7.07 -6.91
C LEU A 82 -9.33 -7.27 -7.49
N ALA A 83 -10.15 -6.21 -7.52
CA ALA A 83 -11.49 -6.28 -8.07
C ALA A 83 -11.50 -6.51 -9.59
N ASN A 84 -10.44 -6.10 -10.29
CA ASN A 84 -10.30 -6.28 -11.74
C ASN A 84 -8.87 -6.66 -12.13
N PRO A 85 -8.45 -7.91 -11.84
CA PRO A 85 -7.07 -8.34 -12.07
C PRO A 85 -6.71 -8.32 -13.55
N ALA A 86 -7.64 -8.60 -14.47
CA ALA A 86 -7.40 -8.54 -15.91
C ALA A 86 -6.94 -7.14 -16.36
N LYS A 87 -7.66 -6.10 -15.92
CA LYS A 87 -7.28 -4.71 -16.21
C LYS A 87 -5.97 -4.32 -15.53
N THR A 88 -5.76 -4.76 -14.28
CA THR A 88 -4.51 -4.47 -13.57
C THR A 88 -3.31 -5.14 -14.24
N ILE A 89 -3.45 -6.36 -14.75
CA ILE A 89 -2.42 -7.06 -15.54
C ILE A 89 -2.13 -6.29 -16.83
N GLU A 90 -3.17 -5.93 -17.59
CA GLU A 90 -3.02 -5.17 -18.84
C GLU A 90 -2.28 -3.84 -18.63
N GLN A 91 -2.59 -3.12 -17.55
CA GLN A 91 -1.98 -1.83 -17.24
C GLN A 91 -0.63 -1.95 -16.54
N GLY A 92 -0.35 -3.08 -15.87
CA GLY A 92 0.88 -3.32 -15.13
C GLY A 92 1.99 -3.97 -15.94
N GLY A 93 1.66 -4.60 -17.08
CA GLY A 93 2.61 -5.33 -17.93
C GLY A 93 3.52 -4.48 -18.83
N ASP A 94 3.48 -3.15 -18.74
CA ASP A 94 4.31 -2.22 -19.51
C ASP A 94 5.46 -1.61 -18.66
N THR A 95 5.76 -2.20 -17.50
CA THR A 95 6.90 -1.75 -16.69
C THR A 95 8.20 -2.37 -17.23
N ASP A 96 9.18 -1.50 -17.50
CA ASP A 96 10.47 -1.83 -18.13
C ASP A 96 11.43 -2.63 -17.21
N GLU A 97 10.88 -3.45 -16.30
CA GLU A 97 11.62 -4.24 -15.29
C GLU A 97 12.50 -5.31 -15.95
N ASP A 98 12.07 -5.88 -17.08
CA ASP A 98 12.89 -6.78 -17.90
C ASP A 98 14.18 -6.10 -18.38
N LYS A 99 14.19 -4.78 -18.55
CA LYS A 99 15.42 -4.03 -18.86
C LYS A 99 16.21 -3.65 -17.60
N ALA A 100 15.55 -3.51 -16.45
CA ALA A 100 16.23 -3.21 -15.19
C ALA A 100 17.06 -4.40 -14.68
N GLU A 101 16.58 -5.64 -14.86
CA GLU A 101 17.34 -6.85 -14.48
C GLU A 101 18.67 -6.96 -15.26
N SER A 102 18.64 -6.64 -16.57
CA SER A 102 19.85 -6.65 -17.42
C SER A 102 20.95 -5.67 -16.97
N LEU A 103 20.59 -4.60 -16.25
CA LEU A 103 21.54 -3.61 -15.72
C LEU A 103 22.20 -4.08 -14.41
N SER A 104 21.62 -5.05 -13.72
CA SER A 104 22.17 -5.64 -12.49
C SER A 104 23.24 -6.70 -12.80
N GLU A 105 23.04 -7.50 -13.86
CA GLU A 105 23.98 -8.53 -14.32
C GLU A 105 25.24 -7.93 -14.97
N ALA A 106 25.16 -6.73 -15.54
CA ALA A 106 26.30 -6.03 -16.14
C ALA A 106 27.28 -5.40 -15.13
N ARG A 107 26.99 -5.48 -13.82
CA ARG A 107 27.86 -4.94 -12.76
C ARG A 107 28.86 -5.98 -12.29
N GLU A 108 29.81 -6.37 -13.14
CA GLU A 108 31.01 -7.02 -12.63
C GLU A 108 31.82 -6.02 -11.78
N PRO A 109 32.25 -6.40 -10.57
CA PRO A 109 33.07 -5.52 -9.74
C PRO A 109 34.40 -5.27 -10.44
N LYS A 110 34.71 -4.01 -10.72
CA LYS A 110 36.01 -3.60 -11.27
C LYS A 110 37.08 -3.97 -10.25
N SER A 111 37.78 -5.09 -10.49
CA SER A 111 38.93 -5.55 -9.71
C SER A 111 39.85 -4.36 -9.43
N ALA A 112 40.08 -4.10 -8.14
CA ALA A 112 41.00 -3.07 -7.68
C ALA A 112 42.39 -3.42 -8.22
N GLY A 113 42.86 -2.65 -9.20
CA GLY A 113 44.17 -2.84 -9.81
C GLY A 113 45.27 -2.78 -8.76
N THR A 114 46.04 -3.86 -8.65
CA THR A 114 47.31 -3.90 -7.92
C THR A 114 48.25 -2.78 -8.42
N PRO A 115 48.90 -2.01 -7.53
CA PRO A 115 49.86 -0.99 -7.95
C PRO A 115 51.07 -1.65 -8.65
N LYS A 116 51.41 -1.19 -9.85
CA LYS A 116 52.69 -1.53 -10.49
C LYS A 116 53.80 -0.71 -9.84
N GLU A 117 54.60 -1.40 -9.04
CA GLU A 117 55.89 -0.98 -8.49
C GLU A 117 56.85 -0.55 -9.61
N LYS A 118 57.68 0.47 -9.36
CA LYS A 118 58.71 0.95 -10.27
C LYS A 118 60.03 1.05 -9.53
#